data_AF-A0A6G2V8W9-F1
#
_entry.id   AF-A0A6G2V8W9-F1
#
_cell.length_a   1.000
_cell.length_b   1.000
_cell.length_c   1.000
_cell.angle_alpha   90.00
_cell.angle_beta   90.00
_cell.angle_gamma   90.00
#
_symmetry.space_group_name_H-M   'P 1'
#
loop_
_entity.id
_entity.type
_entity.pdbx_description
1 polymer ?
#
loop_
_entity_poly.entity_id
_entity_poly.type
_entity_poly.pdbx_seq_one_letter_code
_entity_poly.pdbx_strand_id
1 'polypeptide(L)'
;PGTRRGAALTELRPAARPGTGTVCLVRAPGTPLSALTRVAYAYRGPEAVVLLRPPPYADASAADAVVGALTDLGGPLVLGAFCGGGERAHALAGQLVAAGSRPPGVVLTGTATPAGAFAHTLEAVVRRIR
;
A
#
# COMPACT_ATOMS: atom_id res chain seq x y z
N PRO A 1 -21.34 -2.85 9.33
CA PRO A 1 -20.43 -1.84 9.91
C PRO A 1 -19.24 -1.58 8.96
N GLY A 2 -19.41 -0.62 8.05
CA GLY A 2 -18.34 -0.21 7.14
C GLY A 2 -17.35 0.68 7.86
N THR A 3 -16.16 0.17 8.17
CA THR A 3 -15.06 0.99 8.67
C THR A 3 -14.76 2.08 7.64
N ARG A 4 -14.80 3.34 8.08
CA ARG A 4 -14.60 4.51 7.23
C ARG A 4 -13.14 4.53 6.79
N ARG A 5 -12.82 3.77 5.75
CA ARG A 5 -11.54 3.83 5.04
C ARG A 5 -11.41 5.26 4.55
N GLY A 6 -10.45 6.00 5.10
CA GLY A 6 -10.22 7.41 4.77
C GLY A 6 -10.27 7.61 3.26
N ALA A 7 -10.80 8.75 2.80
CA ALA A 7 -11.16 8.98 1.40
C ALA A 7 -10.04 8.71 0.36
N ALA A 8 -8.78 8.54 0.79
CA ALA A 8 -7.64 8.22 -0.04
C ALA A 8 -7.40 6.70 -0.29
N LEU A 9 -7.92 5.80 0.56
CA LEU A 9 -7.69 4.36 0.45
C LEU A 9 -8.86 3.65 -0.24
N THR A 10 -8.57 2.82 -1.23
CA THR A 10 -9.54 1.95 -1.90
C THR A 10 -9.14 0.51 -1.66
N GLU A 11 -9.99 -0.28 -1.01
CA GLU A 11 -9.72 -1.71 -0.87
C GLU A 11 -9.89 -2.41 -2.23
N LEU A 12 -8.86 -3.15 -2.67
CA LEU A 12 -8.91 -3.99 -3.86
C LEU A 12 -9.22 -5.44 -3.50
N ARG A 13 -8.75 -5.89 -2.33
CA ARG A 13 -8.99 -7.23 -1.81
C ARG A 13 -9.06 -7.19 -0.29
N PRO A 14 -10.10 -7.75 0.35
CA PRO A 14 -10.18 -7.84 1.79
C PRO A 14 -9.16 -8.83 2.36
N ALA A 15 -8.77 -8.60 3.62
CA ALA A 15 -7.98 -9.57 4.36
C ALA A 15 -8.76 -10.87 4.53
N ALA A 16 -8.07 -12.00 4.40
CA ALA A 16 -8.65 -13.31 4.63
C ALA A 16 -8.98 -13.53 6.11
N ARG A 17 -8.24 -12.88 7.03
CA ARG A 17 -8.49 -12.92 8.48
C ARG A 17 -8.17 -11.56 9.11
N PRO A 18 -8.84 -11.17 10.19
CA PRO A 18 -8.47 -9.97 10.96
C PRO A 18 -7.02 -10.07 11.46
N GLY A 19 -6.29 -8.95 11.43
CA GLY A 19 -4.92 -8.87 11.97
C GLY A 19 -3.83 -9.49 11.10
N THR A 20 -4.11 -9.93 9.87
CA THR A 20 -3.07 -10.51 8.99
C THR A 20 -2.04 -9.50 8.49
N GLY A 21 -2.36 -8.20 8.56
CA GLY A 21 -1.57 -7.12 7.97
C GLY A 21 -2.18 -6.60 6.68
N THR A 22 -1.56 -5.56 6.13
CA THR A 22 -2.04 -4.85 4.93
C THR A 22 -0.91 -4.62 3.94
N VAL A 23 -1.20 -4.88 2.66
CA VAL A 23 -0.40 -4.48 1.51
C VAL A 23 -1.05 -3.26 0.88
N CYS A 24 -0.36 -2.12 0.95
CA CYS A 24 -0.81 -0.86 0.36
C CYS A 24 -0.04 -0.57 -0.93
N LEU A 25 -0.76 -0.55 -2.04
CA LEU A 25 -0.26 -0.21 -3.36
C LEU A 25 -0.35 1.29 -3.58
N VAL A 26 0.80 1.96 -3.71
CA VAL A 26 0.90 3.38 -3.98
C VAL A 26 0.79 3.62 -5.48
N ARG A 27 -0.32 4.21 -5.90
CA ARG A 27 -0.52 4.55 -7.31
C ARG A 27 0.25 5.81 -7.66
N ALA A 28 1.22 5.66 -8.55
CA ALA A 28 1.89 6.79 -9.16
C ALA A 28 1.01 7.46 -10.23
N PRO A 29 1.24 8.74 -10.52
CA PRO A 29 0.67 9.41 -11.68
C PRO A 29 0.97 8.65 -12.96
N GLY A 30 -0.01 8.52 -13.86
CA GLY A 30 0.16 7.76 -15.09
C GLY A 30 0.20 6.23 -14.92
N THR A 31 0.26 5.70 -13.70
CA THR A 31 0.11 4.25 -13.49
C THR A 31 -1.36 3.85 -13.70
N PRO A 32 -1.65 2.96 -14.66
CA PRO A 32 -3.00 2.52 -14.91
C PRO A 32 -3.52 1.70 -13.73
N LEU A 33 -4.77 1.97 -13.31
CA LEU A 33 -5.41 1.24 -12.23
C LEU A 33 -5.42 -0.27 -12.49
N SER A 34 -5.62 -0.67 -13.75
CA SER A 34 -5.63 -2.07 -14.17
C SER A 34 -4.34 -2.82 -13.85
N ALA A 35 -3.17 -2.16 -13.87
CA ALA A 35 -1.91 -2.79 -13.49
C ALA A 35 -1.90 -3.15 -12.00
N LEU A 36 -2.39 -2.25 -11.14
CA LEU A 36 -2.48 -2.46 -9.69
C LEU A 36 -3.56 -3.48 -9.33
N THR A 37 -4.69 -3.48 -10.06
CA THR A 37 -5.73 -4.50 -9.90
C THR A 37 -5.21 -5.89 -10.28
N ARG A 38 -4.39 -6.01 -11.33
CA ARG A 38 -3.74 -7.29 -11.69
C ARG A 38 -2.78 -7.78 -10.59
N VAL A 39 -2.08 -6.87 -9.92
CA VAL A 39 -1.24 -7.22 -8.77
C VAL A 39 -2.11 -7.74 -7.62
N ALA A 40 -3.20 -7.05 -7.30
CA ALA A 40 -4.14 -7.49 -6.27
C ALA A 40 -4.76 -8.86 -6.58
N TYR A 41 -5.02 -9.16 -7.86
CA TYR A 41 -5.53 -10.46 -8.30
C TYR A 41 -4.46 -11.57 -8.24
N ALA A 42 -3.20 -11.23 -8.53
CA ALA A 42 -2.09 -12.18 -8.49
C ALA A 42 -1.58 -12.45 -7.05
N TYR A 43 -1.86 -11.55 -6.11
CA TYR A 43 -1.45 -11.66 -4.71
C TYR A 43 -2.18 -12.80 -3.98
N ARG A 44 -1.43 -13.78 -3.47
CA ARG A 44 -1.95 -14.97 -2.78
C ARG A 44 -1.88 -14.91 -1.27
N GLY A 45 -1.26 -13.87 -0.71
CA GLY A 45 -1.15 -13.70 0.75
C GLY A 45 -2.52 -13.47 1.44
N PRO A 46 -2.66 -13.77 2.74
CA PRO A 46 -3.89 -13.55 3.48
C PRO A 46 -4.18 -12.08 3.80
N GLU A 47 -3.24 -11.17 3.53
CA GLU A 47 -3.31 -9.74 3.85
C GLU A 47 -4.35 -9.00 2.99
N ALA A 48 -4.89 -7.91 3.55
CA ALA A 48 -5.70 -6.99 2.75
C ALA A 48 -4.81 -6.33 1.69
N VAL A 49 -5.32 -6.17 0.47
CA VAL A 49 -4.67 -5.37 -0.57
C VAL A 49 -5.48 -4.09 -0.73
N VAL A 50 -4.87 -2.97 -0.36
CA VAL A 50 -5.45 -1.64 -0.50
C VAL A 50 -4.66 -0.83 -1.52
N LEU A 51 -5.35 0.07 -2.19
CA LEU A 51 -4.81 1.02 -3.13
C LEU A 51 -4.83 2.40 -2.49
N LEU A 52 -3.67 3.02 -2.41
CA LEU A 52 -3.58 4.44 -2.13
C LEU A 52 -3.78 5.22 -3.42
N ARG A 53 -4.90 5.93 -3.51
CA ARG A 53 -5.15 6.87 -4.61
C ARG A 53 -4.21 8.07 -4.45
N PRO A 54 -3.64 8.59 -5.54
CA PRO A 54 -2.94 9.86 -5.45
C PRO A 54 -3.96 10.91 -4.98
N PRO A 55 -3.74 11.60 -3.86
CA PRO A 55 -4.53 12.77 -3.54
C PRO A 55 -4.34 13.81 -4.65
N PRO A 56 -5.29 14.75 -4.81
CA PRO A 56 -4.98 15.98 -5.53
C PRO A 56 -3.70 16.56 -4.93
N TYR A 57 -2.74 16.91 -5.79
CA TYR A 57 -1.33 17.14 -5.48
C TYR A 57 -1.01 18.29 -4.51
N ALA A 58 -2.00 18.90 -3.88
CA ALA A 58 -1.86 20.20 -3.24
C ALA A 58 -2.09 20.20 -1.72
N ASP A 59 -2.54 19.11 -1.10
CA ASP A 59 -3.05 19.17 0.27
C ASP A 59 -2.25 18.33 1.27
N ALA A 60 -1.57 18.99 2.21
CA ALA A 60 -0.87 18.38 3.33
C ALA A 60 -1.84 17.63 4.26
N SER A 61 -3.07 18.12 4.43
CA SER A 61 -4.10 17.44 5.24
C SER A 61 -4.50 16.09 4.64
N ALA A 62 -4.37 15.91 3.33
CA ALA A 62 -4.60 14.63 2.69
C ALA A 62 -3.49 13.61 3.00
N ALA A 63 -2.26 14.05 3.23
CA ALA A 63 -1.16 13.17 3.64
C ALA A 63 -1.35 12.67 5.08
N ASP A 64 -1.70 13.56 6.01
CA ASP A 64 -1.96 13.17 7.41
C ASP A 64 -3.16 12.22 7.52
N ALA A 65 -4.22 12.46 6.75
CA ALA A 65 -5.37 11.55 6.69
C ALA A 65 -4.98 10.15 6.16
N VAL A 66 -4.03 10.06 5.24
CA VAL A 66 -3.49 8.78 4.75
C VAL A 66 -2.67 8.10 5.83
N VAL A 67 -1.79 8.82 6.51
CA VAL A 67 -0.95 8.27 7.60
C VAL A 67 -1.82 7.77 8.74
N GLY A 68 -2.83 8.55 9.15
CA GLY A 68 -3.81 8.14 10.16
C GLY A 68 -4.55 6.88 9.73
N ALA A 69 -5.10 6.86 8.50
CA ALA A 69 -5.81 5.69 7.99
C ALA A 69 -4.92 4.44 7.88
N LEU A 70 -3.63 4.58 7.56
CA LEU A 70 -2.68 3.47 7.51
C LEU A 70 -2.28 2.99 8.91
N THR A 71 -2.16 3.90 9.87
CA THR A 71 -1.88 3.58 11.28
C THR A 71 -3.07 2.82 11.89
N ASP A 72 -4.29 3.25 11.59
CA ASP A 72 -5.54 2.63 12.07
C ASP A 72 -5.76 1.19 11.58
N LEU A 73 -5.14 0.80 10.46
CA LEU A 73 -5.25 -0.57 9.93
C LEU A 73 -4.63 -1.60 10.89
N GLY A 74 -3.62 -1.18 11.66
CA GLY A 74 -2.89 -2.05 12.58
C GLY A 74 -2.13 -3.19 11.91
N GLY A 75 -1.14 -3.72 12.63
CA GLY A 75 -0.35 -4.86 12.17
C GLY A 75 0.72 -4.53 11.11
N PRO A 76 1.32 -5.55 10.49
CA PRO A 76 2.39 -5.37 9.51
C PRO A 76 1.88 -4.66 8.26
N LEU A 77 2.59 -3.60 7.84
CA LEU A 77 2.28 -2.82 6.65
C LEU A 77 3.40 -2.97 5.62
N VAL A 78 3.01 -3.28 4.38
CA VAL A 78 3.91 -3.24 3.22
C VAL A 78 3.42 -2.21 2.21
N LEU A 79 4.31 -1.30 1.80
CA LEU A 79 4.10 -0.31 0.77
C LEU A 79 4.69 -0.82 -0.54
N GLY A 80 3.86 -1.00 -1.56
CA GLY A 80 4.28 -1.39 -2.90
C GLY A 80 4.10 -0.25 -3.90
N ALA A 81 5.12 0.07 -4.70
CA ALA A 81 5.01 1.07 -5.76
C ALA A 81 5.72 0.64 -7.05
N PHE A 82 5.12 1.01 -8.19
CA PHE A 82 5.85 1.02 -9.47
C PHE A 82 6.81 2.22 -9.52
N CYS A 83 7.81 2.17 -10.41
CA CYS A 83 8.93 3.10 -10.52
C CYS A 83 8.59 4.60 -10.35
N GLY A 84 7.44 5.07 -10.83
CA GLY A 84 6.99 6.47 -10.64
C GLY A 84 6.45 6.83 -9.25
N GLY A 85 6.33 5.88 -8.33
CA GLY A 85 5.72 6.04 -7.00
C GLY A 85 6.68 5.79 -5.85
N GLY A 86 7.96 5.51 -6.14
CA GLY A 86 8.93 5.13 -5.11
C GLY A 86 9.25 6.23 -4.11
N GLU A 87 9.45 7.46 -4.58
CA GLU A 87 9.64 8.60 -3.68
C GLU A 87 8.45 8.79 -2.75
N ARG A 88 7.24 8.60 -3.27
CA ARG A 88 6.02 8.72 -2.47
C ARG A 88 5.90 7.60 -1.45
N ALA A 89 6.24 6.37 -1.82
CA ALA A 89 6.27 5.25 -0.89
C ALA A 89 7.33 5.48 0.22
N HIS A 90 8.48 6.04 -0.13
CA HIS A 90 9.53 6.38 0.83
C HIS A 90 9.12 7.52 1.77
N ALA A 91 8.55 8.60 1.24
CA ALA A 91 8.03 9.71 2.03
C ALA A 91 6.94 9.26 3.01
N LEU A 92 6.00 8.42 2.55
CA LEU A 92 4.97 7.82 3.40
C LEU A 92 5.56 6.92 4.49
N ALA A 93 6.58 6.12 4.18
CA ALA A 93 7.27 5.32 5.18
C ALA A 93 7.90 6.19 6.27
N GLY A 94 8.55 7.30 5.88
CA GLY A 94 9.10 8.28 6.82
C GLY A 94 8.03 8.92 7.71
N GLN A 95 6.90 9.33 7.11
CA GLN A 95 5.78 9.91 7.85
C GLN A 95 5.15 8.91 8.84
N LEU A 96 5.01 7.64 8.45
CA LEU A 96 4.51 6.58 9.33
C LEU A 96 5.43 6.36 10.54
N VAL A 97 6.74 6.29 10.31
CA VAL A 97 7.72 6.15 11.38
C VAL A 97 7.71 7.37 12.30
N ALA A 98 7.63 8.58 11.73
CA ALA A 98 7.52 9.82 12.51
C ALA A 98 6.23 9.88 13.35
N ALA A 99 5.15 9.27 12.88
CA ALA A 99 3.90 9.11 13.61
C ALA A 99 3.93 8.00 14.67
N GLY A 100 5.06 7.32 14.87
CA GLY A 100 5.22 6.25 15.87
C GLY A 100 4.75 4.86 15.40
N SER A 101 4.39 4.71 14.12
CA SER A 101 4.09 3.40 13.54
C SER A 101 5.35 2.57 13.30
N ARG A 102 5.20 1.24 13.24
CA ARG A 102 6.29 0.35 12.85
C ARG A 102 6.76 0.68 11.42
N PRO A 103 8.07 0.59 11.14
CA PRO A 103 8.59 0.86 9.81
C PRO A 103 7.98 -0.13 8.80
N PRO A 104 7.27 0.36 7.77
CA PRO A 104 6.67 -0.52 6.78
C PRO A 104 7.74 -1.13 5.88
N GLY A 105 7.47 -2.34 5.38
CA GLY A 105 8.29 -2.90 4.29
C GLY A 105 8.01 -2.12 3.01
N VAL A 106 9.03 -1.62 2.32
CA VAL A 106 8.85 -0.88 1.05
C VAL A 106 9.34 -1.74 -0.12
N VAL A 107 8.48 -1.94 -1.12
CA VAL A 107 8.78 -2.69 -2.34
C VAL A 107 8.62 -1.77 -3.54
N LEU A 108 9.72 -1.56 -4.25
CA LEU A 108 9.76 -0.78 -5.47
C LEU A 108 9.96 -1.72 -6.66
N THR A 109 9.23 -1.49 -7.74
CA THR A 109 9.34 -2.30 -8.95
C THR A 109 9.42 -1.47 -10.21
N GLY A 110 10.06 -1.98 -11.26
CA GLY A 110 10.13 -1.33 -12.57
C GLY A 110 8.78 -1.23 -13.26
N THR A 111 8.62 -0.26 -14.17
CA THR A 111 7.39 -0.06 -14.97
C THR A 111 7.01 -1.26 -15.85
N ALA A 112 8.01 -2.03 -16.30
CA ALA A 112 7.83 -3.22 -17.13
C ALA A 112 7.63 -4.51 -16.32
N THR A 113 7.64 -4.46 -14.99
CA THR A 113 7.58 -5.67 -14.17
C THR A 113 6.20 -6.31 -14.27
N PRO A 114 6.11 -7.62 -14.56
CA PRO A 114 4.84 -8.33 -14.56
C PRO A 114 4.16 -8.26 -13.19
N ALA A 115 2.84 -8.08 -13.20
CA ALA A 115 2.05 -7.98 -11.97
C ALA A 115 2.25 -9.18 -11.02
N GLY A 116 2.40 -10.39 -11.56
CA GLY A 116 2.67 -11.59 -10.76
C GLY A 116 4.05 -11.61 -10.10
N ALA A 117 5.08 -11.12 -10.80
CA ALA A 117 6.41 -11.01 -10.22
C ALA A 117 6.43 -9.96 -9.09
N PHE A 118 5.74 -8.83 -9.30
CA PHE A 118 5.59 -7.83 -8.25
C PHE A 118 4.79 -8.34 -7.05
N ALA A 119 3.69 -9.05 -7.27
CA ALA A 119 2.93 -9.70 -6.20
C ALA A 119 3.80 -10.68 -5.40
N HIS A 120 4.63 -11.47 -6.07
CA HIS A 120 5.54 -12.40 -5.41
C HIS A 120 6.58 -11.69 -4.54
N THR A 121 7.14 -10.56 -5.01
CA THR A 121 8.06 -9.75 -4.20
C THR A 121 7.35 -9.15 -2.97
N LEU A 122 6.09 -8.72 -3.11
CA LEU A 122 5.29 -8.23 -1.99
C LEU A 122 5.10 -9.35 -0.95
N GLU A 123 4.74 -10.55 -1.37
CA GLU A 123 4.61 -11.71 -0.48
C GLU A 123 5.91 -12.01 0.26
N ALA A 124 7.06 -11.97 -0.43
CA ALA A 124 8.37 -12.21 0.17
C ALA A 124 8.70 -11.17 1.25
N VAL A 125 8.38 -9.89 1.01
CA VAL A 125 8.63 -8.81 1.98
C VAL A 125 7.67 -8.90 3.16
N VAL A 126 6.38 -9.16 2.92
CA VAL A 126 5.40 -9.39 3.99
C VAL A 126 5.86 -10.49 4.94
N ARG A 127 6.34 -11.62 4.40
CA ARG A 127 6.87 -12.73 5.20
C ARG A 127 8.09 -12.37 6.05
N ARG A 128 8.85 -11.35 5.66
CA ARG A 128 10.06 -10.92 6.37
C ARG A 128 9.78 -9.95 7.50
N ILE A 129 8.67 -9.20 7.43
CA ILE A 129 8.31 -8.18 8.44
C ILE A 129 7.25 -8.65 9.43
N ARG A 130 6.75 -9.88 9.27
CA ARG A 130 5.78 -10.54 10.13
C ARG A 130 6.49 -11.34 11.22
#